data_AF-A0AAV0D1F3-F1
#
_entry.id   AF-A0AAV0D1F3-F1
#
_cell.length_a   1.000
_cell.length_b   1.000
_cell.length_c   1.000
_cell.angle_alpha   90.00
_cell.angle_beta   90.00
_cell.angle_gamma   90.00
#
_symmetry.space_group_name_H-M   'P 1'
#
loop_
_entity.id
_entity.type
_entity.pdbx_description
1 polymer ?
#
loop_
_entity_poly.entity_id
_entity_poly.type
_entity_poly.pdbx_seq_one_letter_code
_entity_poly.pdbx_strand_id
1 'polypeptide(L)'
;MHFSPSQSANSVTNFMGTAFMLALLGGFFSDAFFTPYHVYVFAALLEFLGLGVLTIQAFSTKLKPPRSCVSGCEPVHGTQAAVLFTGLYLVALGVGGIKGSLPAHGAEQFDQDSPQGRKQRSTFFNYFVFSLASGALIAVTLVVWVEDNKGWQWGFGISTFAILLSIPVFLSGSMFYRNKIPSGSPLTTISKVLVAAILNTGGSRNLRNAVASMPTSSSPVTHREKGEVFNMAESTNDEQQSVDFPLSESLRFLNRAVLSRGAECSVQEVEEVKVVIKTLPVFACTIMISCCLAQLSTFSVHQASTMNTKLGSMKVPPASLPFFPVVFIMILAPVYDHIIIPCMRK
;
A
#
# COMPACT_ATOMS: atom_id res chain seq x y z
N MET A 1 11.59 13.89 -24.88
CA MET A 1 12.36 12.70 -24.43
C MET A 1 12.43 11.59 -25.49
N HIS A 2 11.60 11.62 -26.55
CA HIS A 2 11.71 10.76 -27.75
C HIS A 2 11.80 9.25 -27.50
N PHE A 3 11.30 8.77 -26.35
CA PHE A 3 11.11 7.35 -26.11
C PHE A 3 10.03 6.80 -27.02
N SER A 4 10.13 5.51 -27.38
CA SER A 4 9.05 4.85 -28.11
C SER A 4 7.77 4.81 -27.27
N PRO A 5 6.59 4.66 -27.89
CA PRO A 5 5.32 4.47 -27.16
C PRO A 5 5.39 3.35 -26.12
N SER A 6 6.01 2.22 -26.46
CA SER A 6 6.16 1.07 -25.57
C SER A 6 7.11 1.34 -24.41
N GLN A 7 8.25 2.00 -24.64
CA GLN A 7 9.18 2.39 -23.58
C GLN A 7 8.57 3.43 -22.63
N SER A 8 7.82 4.37 -23.17
CA SER A 8 7.10 5.38 -22.39
C SER A 8 6.03 4.74 -21.53
N ALA A 9 5.22 3.85 -22.10
CA ALA A 9 4.19 3.10 -21.36
C ALA A 9 4.82 2.28 -20.22
N ASN A 10 5.90 1.55 -20.48
CA ASN A 10 6.62 0.79 -19.45
C ASN A 10 7.18 1.69 -18.35
N SER A 11 7.71 2.87 -18.69
CA SER A 11 8.24 3.80 -17.69
C SER A 11 7.14 4.33 -16.77
N VAL A 12 5.97 4.65 -17.34
CA VAL A 12 4.80 5.12 -16.58
C VAL A 12 4.26 4.00 -15.68
N THR A 13 4.08 2.79 -16.20
CA THR A 13 3.56 1.67 -15.40
C THR A 13 4.54 1.25 -14.31
N ASN A 14 5.85 1.26 -14.58
CA ASN A 14 6.87 1.02 -13.57
C ASN A 14 6.86 2.10 -12.48
N PHE A 15 6.73 3.37 -12.85
CA PHE A 15 6.58 4.48 -11.89
C PHE A 15 5.34 4.30 -11.01
N MET A 16 4.17 4.05 -11.62
CA MET A 16 2.92 3.83 -10.89
C MET A 16 3.01 2.63 -9.95
N GLY A 17 3.49 1.50 -10.46
CA GLY A 17 3.68 0.28 -9.67
C GLY A 17 4.63 0.48 -8.50
N THR A 18 5.75 1.20 -8.74
CA THR A 18 6.71 1.55 -7.69
C THR A 18 6.07 2.44 -6.63
N ALA A 19 5.31 3.46 -7.02
CA ALA A 19 4.62 4.34 -6.07
C ALA A 19 3.60 3.57 -5.19
N PHE A 20 2.88 2.61 -5.76
CA PHE A 20 1.95 1.76 -5.00
C PHE A 20 2.67 0.78 -4.06
N MET A 21 3.80 0.19 -4.48
CA MET A 21 4.62 -0.65 -3.61
C MET A 21 5.26 0.16 -2.48
N LEU A 22 5.73 1.37 -2.77
CA LEU A 22 6.25 2.29 -1.76
C LEU A 22 5.16 2.79 -0.80
N ALA A 23 3.89 2.77 -1.19
CA ALA A 23 2.79 3.05 -0.27
C ALA A 23 2.63 1.98 0.81
N LEU A 24 2.80 0.71 0.46
CA LEU A 24 2.84 -0.38 1.46
C LEU A 24 4.02 -0.20 2.41
N LEU A 25 5.18 0.18 1.88
CA LEU A 25 6.37 0.46 2.69
C LEU A 25 6.18 1.71 3.58
N GLY A 26 5.54 2.76 3.08
CA GLY A 26 5.19 3.95 3.86
C GLY A 26 4.27 3.62 5.04
N GLY A 27 3.23 2.81 4.81
CA GLY A 27 2.36 2.30 5.87
C GLY A 27 3.12 1.46 6.89
N PHE A 28 4.00 0.56 6.43
CA PHE A 28 4.87 -0.23 7.31
C PHE A 28 5.72 0.65 8.24
N PHE A 29 6.39 1.69 7.71
CA PHE A 29 7.17 2.61 8.53
C PHE A 29 6.30 3.38 9.53
N SER A 30 5.09 3.77 9.12
CA SER A 30 4.11 4.48 9.95
C SER A 30 3.55 3.64 11.09
N ASP A 31 3.55 2.32 10.95
CA ASP A 31 3.02 1.40 11.98
C ASP A 31 4.13 0.83 12.88
N ALA A 32 5.32 0.58 12.31
CA ALA A 32 6.41 -0.12 13.01
C ALA A 32 7.43 0.81 13.69
N PHE A 33 7.79 1.94 13.09
CA PHE A 33 8.97 2.71 13.53
C PHE A 33 8.68 4.17 13.84
N PHE A 34 7.90 4.85 13.00
CA PHE A 34 7.66 6.29 13.08
C PHE A 34 6.18 6.58 13.22
N THR A 35 5.82 7.73 13.80
CA THR A 35 4.41 8.15 13.81
C THR A 35 3.95 8.51 12.38
N PRO A 36 2.66 8.34 12.06
CA PRO A 36 2.10 8.74 10.76
C PRO A 36 2.41 10.20 10.39
N TYR A 37 2.46 11.08 11.40
CA TYR A 37 2.84 12.49 11.27
C TYR A 37 4.26 12.65 10.70
N HIS A 38 5.27 12.00 11.29
CA HIS A 38 6.65 12.10 10.82
C HIS A 38 6.84 11.49 9.42
N VAL A 39 6.19 10.36 9.15
CA VAL A 39 6.23 9.73 7.82
C VAL A 39 5.64 10.66 6.76
N TYR A 40 4.50 11.30 7.04
CA TYR A 40 3.91 12.28 6.12
C TYR A 40 4.86 13.45 5.85
N VAL A 41 5.43 14.09 6.88
CA VAL A 41 6.31 15.26 6.70
C VAL A 41 7.53 14.89 5.86
N PHE A 42 8.18 13.76 6.17
CA PHE A 42 9.32 13.28 5.40
C PHE A 42 8.95 12.97 3.94
N ALA A 43 7.82 12.29 3.73
CA ALA A 43 7.32 11.95 2.40
C ALA A 43 6.95 13.19 1.56
N ALA A 44 6.32 14.19 2.17
CA ALA A 44 5.97 15.45 1.51
C ALA A 44 7.21 16.26 1.10
N LEU A 45 8.27 16.25 1.93
CA LEU A 45 9.55 16.86 1.57
C LEU A 45 10.21 16.13 0.39
N LEU A 46 10.16 14.81 0.34
CA LEU A 46 10.70 14.03 -0.77
C LEU A 46 9.91 14.25 -2.06
N GLU A 47 8.58 14.31 -1.98
CA GLU A 47 7.74 14.65 -3.12
C GLU A 47 8.04 16.06 -3.65
N PHE A 48 8.19 17.04 -2.75
CA PHE A 48 8.60 18.39 -3.10
C PHE A 48 9.97 18.43 -3.79
N LEU A 49 10.98 17.73 -3.26
CA LEU A 49 12.30 17.63 -3.87
C LEU A 49 12.24 16.96 -5.25
N GLY A 50 11.46 15.88 -5.40
CA GLY A 50 11.28 15.17 -6.67
C GLY A 50 10.63 16.04 -7.74
N LEU A 51 9.54 16.71 -7.39
CA LEU A 51 8.86 17.67 -8.27
C LEU A 51 9.75 18.89 -8.57
N GLY A 52 10.56 19.33 -7.61
CA GLY A 52 11.56 20.38 -7.81
C GLY A 52 12.61 19.99 -8.86
N VAL A 53 13.16 18.78 -8.79
CA VAL A 53 14.11 18.25 -9.79
C VAL A 53 13.46 18.19 -11.17
N LEU A 54 12.23 17.67 -11.27
CA LEU A 54 11.48 17.60 -12.54
C LEU A 54 11.17 18.99 -13.10
N THR A 55 10.82 19.94 -12.24
CA THR A 55 10.54 21.33 -12.62
C THR A 55 11.81 22.01 -13.14
N ILE A 56 12.95 21.87 -12.45
CA ILE A 56 14.24 22.43 -12.89
C ILE A 56 14.66 21.82 -14.24
N GLN A 57 14.53 20.51 -14.40
CA GLN A 57 14.75 19.84 -15.69
C GLN A 57 13.78 20.38 -16.76
N ALA A 58 12.54 20.68 -16.38
CA ALA A 58 11.55 21.24 -17.28
C ALA A 58 11.88 22.68 -17.72
N PHE A 59 12.52 23.50 -16.89
CA PHE A 59 12.96 24.85 -17.29
C PHE A 59 14.27 24.86 -18.08
N SER A 60 15.17 23.91 -17.81
CA SER A 60 16.49 23.87 -18.44
C SER A 60 16.44 23.34 -19.88
N THR A 61 16.84 24.18 -20.83
CA THR A 61 17.02 23.78 -22.24
C THR A 61 18.20 22.82 -22.44
N LYS A 62 19.17 22.80 -21.51
CA LYS A 62 20.33 21.90 -21.54
C LYS A 62 20.02 20.49 -21.04
N LEU A 63 18.97 20.32 -20.22
CA LEU A 63 18.56 19.03 -19.65
C LEU A 63 17.42 18.36 -20.42
N LYS A 64 17.08 18.91 -21.60
CA LYS A 64 16.09 18.37 -22.54
C LYS A 64 16.74 18.09 -23.89
N PRO A 65 16.22 17.14 -24.66
CA PRO A 65 16.60 16.99 -26.05
C PRO A 65 16.17 18.23 -26.86
N PRO A 66 16.86 18.54 -27.98
CA PRO A 66 16.49 19.63 -28.87
C PRO A 66 15.06 19.45 -29.43
N ARG A 67 14.33 20.55 -29.60
CA ARG A 67 12.89 20.55 -29.95
C ARG A 67 12.58 20.11 -31.38
N SER A 68 13.55 20.19 -32.29
CA SER A 68 13.37 19.93 -33.72
C SER A 68 14.41 18.90 -34.17
N CYS A 69 13.94 17.68 -34.47
CA CYS A 69 14.73 16.69 -35.21
C CYS A 69 14.15 16.57 -36.62
N VAL A 70 14.96 16.87 -37.63
CA VAL A 70 14.54 16.80 -39.05
C VAL A 70 14.69 15.36 -39.60
N SER A 71 15.45 14.51 -38.92
CA SER A 71 15.71 13.11 -39.30
C SER A 71 15.98 12.25 -38.05
N GLY A 72 14.98 11.51 -37.57
CA GLY A 72 15.11 10.53 -36.48
C GLY A 72 15.58 11.12 -35.15
N CYS A 73 14.65 11.42 -34.24
CA CYS A 73 15.06 11.80 -32.88
C CYS A 73 15.63 10.59 -32.15
N GLU A 74 16.90 10.67 -31.74
CA GLU A 74 17.44 9.67 -30.82
C GLU A 74 16.77 9.77 -29.44
N PRO A 75 16.46 8.63 -28.80
CA PRO A 75 15.98 8.61 -27.44
C PRO A 75 17.01 9.23 -26.48
N VAL A 76 16.51 9.86 -25.42
CA VAL A 76 17.38 10.53 -24.46
C VAL A 76 18.21 9.52 -23.66
N HIS A 77 19.53 9.68 -23.68
CA HIS A 77 20.49 8.86 -22.94
C HIS A 77 21.36 9.68 -21.99
N GLY A 78 22.01 9.01 -21.03
CA GLY A 78 22.97 9.62 -20.11
C GLY A 78 22.33 10.49 -19.02
N THR A 79 22.93 11.66 -18.75
CA THR A 79 22.59 12.52 -17.61
C THR A 79 21.16 13.05 -17.65
N GLN A 80 20.60 13.34 -18.83
CA GLN A 80 19.24 13.82 -18.98
C GLN A 80 18.19 12.77 -18.58
N ALA A 81 18.41 11.50 -18.94
CA ALA A 81 17.56 10.39 -18.52
C ALA A 81 17.72 10.12 -17.01
N ALA A 82 18.94 10.16 -16.49
CA ALA A 82 19.21 9.95 -15.07
C ALA A 82 18.48 10.98 -14.18
N VAL A 83 18.52 12.26 -14.54
CA VAL A 83 17.79 13.33 -13.81
C VAL A 83 16.28 13.09 -13.84
N LEU A 84 15.73 12.69 -14.99
CA LEU A 84 14.30 12.40 -15.14
C LEU A 84 13.87 11.25 -14.21
N PHE A 85 14.56 10.11 -14.28
CA PHE A 85 14.20 8.95 -13.48
C PHE A 85 14.46 9.19 -11.99
N THR A 86 15.51 9.93 -11.62
CA THR A 86 15.74 10.33 -10.23
C THR A 86 14.58 11.16 -9.70
N GLY A 87 14.14 12.17 -10.45
CA GLY A 87 12.96 12.98 -10.08
C GLY A 87 11.70 12.14 -9.97
N LEU A 88 11.41 11.28 -10.96
CA LEU A 88 10.25 10.38 -10.95
C LEU A 88 10.24 9.44 -9.74
N TYR A 89 11.35 8.76 -9.44
CA TYR A 89 11.40 7.82 -8.32
C TYR A 89 11.39 8.53 -6.96
N LEU A 90 11.91 9.76 -6.87
CA LEU A 90 11.80 10.56 -5.66
C LEU A 90 10.34 10.99 -5.41
N VAL A 91 9.61 11.37 -6.47
CA VAL A 91 8.16 11.59 -6.39
C VAL A 91 7.42 10.30 -6.02
N ALA A 92 7.76 9.16 -6.62
CA ALA A 92 7.13 7.88 -6.30
C ALA A 92 7.27 7.53 -4.81
N LEU A 93 8.44 7.82 -4.24
CA LEU A 93 8.73 7.60 -2.82
C LEU A 93 7.95 8.55 -1.91
N GLY A 94 7.84 9.83 -2.28
CA GLY A 94 7.00 10.80 -1.56
C GLY A 94 5.51 10.44 -1.62
N VAL A 95 4.98 10.18 -2.82
CA VAL A 95 3.57 9.76 -3.01
C VAL A 95 3.26 8.47 -2.26
N GLY A 96 4.19 7.51 -2.27
CA GLY A 96 4.08 6.27 -1.51
C GLY A 96 3.92 6.55 -0.01
N GLY A 97 4.86 7.30 0.58
CA GLY A 97 4.82 7.66 1.98
C GLY A 97 3.53 8.38 2.38
N ILE A 98 3.09 9.38 1.61
CA ILE A 98 1.84 10.12 1.88
C ILE A 98 0.62 9.21 1.82
N LYS A 99 0.52 8.35 0.78
CA LYS A 99 -0.61 7.41 0.65
C LYS A 99 -0.66 6.40 1.79
N GLY A 100 0.50 5.97 2.28
CA GLY A 100 0.62 5.01 3.38
C GLY A 100 0.30 5.59 4.76
N SER A 101 0.52 6.89 4.99
CA SER A 101 0.42 7.49 6.32
C SER A 101 -0.72 8.49 6.51
N LEU A 102 -1.07 9.30 5.50
CA LEU A 102 -2.00 10.43 5.66
C LEU A 102 -3.44 9.99 6.00
N PRO A 103 -4.05 9.01 5.30
CA PRO A 103 -5.41 8.58 5.64
C PRO A 103 -5.49 7.95 7.03
N ALA A 104 -4.45 7.19 7.42
CA ALA A 104 -4.33 6.62 8.75
C ALA A 104 -4.22 7.73 9.80
N HIS A 105 -3.36 8.72 9.58
CA HIS A 105 -3.22 9.87 10.49
C HIS A 105 -4.54 10.60 10.73
N GLY A 106 -5.30 10.87 9.66
CA GLY A 106 -6.61 11.54 9.75
C GLY A 106 -7.65 10.70 10.47
N ALA A 107 -7.65 9.38 10.27
CA ALA A 107 -8.55 8.46 10.95
C ALA A 107 -8.31 8.40 12.47
N GLU A 108 -7.06 8.50 12.89
CA GLU A 108 -6.64 8.42 14.31
C GLU A 108 -6.97 9.69 15.12
N GLN A 109 -7.43 10.76 14.45
CA GLN A 109 -7.91 11.96 15.14
C GLN A 109 -9.26 11.74 15.85
N PHE A 110 -10.00 10.72 15.43
CA PHE A 110 -11.35 10.44 15.94
C PHE A 110 -11.33 9.23 16.86
N ASP A 111 -12.08 9.34 17.97
CA ASP A 111 -12.25 8.25 18.91
C ASP A 111 -13.05 7.09 18.31
N GLN A 112 -12.55 5.86 18.45
CA GLN A 112 -13.18 4.66 17.89
C GLN A 112 -14.21 4.05 18.85
N ASP A 113 -14.05 4.28 20.14
CA ASP A 113 -14.87 3.65 21.18
C ASP A 113 -16.21 4.37 21.36
N SER A 114 -16.24 5.69 21.14
CA SER A 114 -17.49 6.46 21.16
C SER A 114 -18.30 6.31 19.86
N PRO A 115 -19.64 6.15 19.93
CA PRO A 115 -20.51 6.18 18.74
C PRO A 115 -20.39 7.49 17.94
N GLN A 116 -20.17 8.62 18.63
CA GLN A 116 -20.02 9.93 18.01
C GLN A 116 -18.70 10.04 17.24
N GLY A 117 -17.58 9.57 17.81
CA GLY A 117 -16.28 9.56 17.14
C GLY A 117 -16.28 8.69 15.87
N ARG A 118 -16.93 7.51 15.91
CA ARG A 118 -17.13 6.67 14.71
C ARG A 118 -17.91 7.38 13.59
N LYS A 119 -18.97 8.12 13.94
CA LYS A 119 -19.75 8.91 12.96
C LYS A 119 -18.92 10.05 12.36
N GLN A 120 -18.12 10.74 13.18
CA GLN A 120 -17.23 11.80 12.72
C GLN A 120 -16.12 11.26 11.81
N ARG A 121 -15.53 10.10 12.14
CA ARG A 121 -14.54 9.41 11.30
C ARG A 121 -15.09 9.04 9.93
N SER A 122 -16.31 8.49 9.87
CA SER A 122 -16.98 8.19 8.59
C SER A 122 -17.20 9.47 7.78
N THR A 123 -17.64 10.54 8.43
CA THR A 123 -17.83 11.85 7.79
C THR A 123 -16.52 12.41 7.25
N PHE A 124 -15.41 12.30 8.00
CA PHE A 124 -14.07 12.65 7.54
C PHE A 124 -13.69 11.91 6.26
N PHE A 125 -13.87 10.58 6.21
CA PHE A 125 -13.55 9.81 5.00
C PHE A 125 -14.42 10.18 3.80
N ASN A 126 -15.70 10.53 4.02
CA ASN A 126 -16.55 11.02 2.94
C ASN A 126 -15.99 12.33 2.34
N TYR A 127 -15.61 13.30 3.18
CA TYR A 127 -14.98 14.54 2.72
C TYR A 127 -13.59 14.31 2.11
N PHE A 128 -12.82 13.37 2.66
CA PHE A 128 -11.50 12.99 2.13
C PHE A 128 -11.63 12.44 0.70
N VAL A 129 -12.53 11.50 0.47
CA VAL A 129 -12.78 10.91 -0.87
C VAL A 129 -13.34 11.96 -1.83
N PHE A 130 -14.27 12.81 -1.38
CA PHE A 130 -14.79 13.91 -2.19
C PHE A 130 -13.69 14.90 -2.61
N SER A 131 -12.80 15.26 -1.69
CA SER A 131 -11.66 16.15 -1.95
C SER A 131 -10.67 15.51 -2.91
N LEU A 132 -10.39 14.21 -2.76
CA LEU A 132 -9.53 13.46 -3.66
C LEU A 132 -10.11 13.41 -5.09
N ALA A 133 -11.41 13.15 -5.22
CA ALA A 133 -12.09 13.10 -6.51
C ALA A 133 -12.11 14.48 -7.20
N SER A 134 -12.42 15.54 -6.45
CA SER A 134 -12.41 16.93 -6.95
C SER A 134 -11.02 17.36 -7.39
N GLY A 135 -9.98 17.05 -6.58
CA GLY A 135 -8.58 17.30 -6.92
C GLY A 135 -8.13 16.52 -8.16
N ALA A 136 -8.54 15.25 -8.29
CA ALA A 136 -8.26 14.44 -9.46
C ALA A 136 -8.89 15.04 -10.73
N LEU A 137 -10.15 15.51 -10.68
CA LEU A 137 -10.80 16.20 -11.79
C LEU A 137 -10.03 17.45 -12.22
N ILE A 138 -9.63 18.28 -11.27
CA ILE A 138 -8.84 19.49 -11.53
C ILE A 138 -7.49 19.13 -12.17
N ALA A 139 -6.82 18.09 -11.66
CA ALA A 139 -5.54 17.63 -12.19
C ALA A 139 -5.66 17.14 -13.64
N VAL A 140 -6.58 16.22 -13.93
CA VAL A 140 -6.71 15.63 -15.27
C VAL A 140 -7.28 16.59 -16.31
N THR A 141 -7.86 17.72 -15.89
CA THR A 141 -8.39 18.76 -16.80
C THR A 141 -7.46 19.96 -16.88
N LEU A 142 -7.39 20.77 -15.82
CA LEU A 142 -6.69 22.06 -15.82
C LEU A 142 -5.17 21.87 -15.87
N VAL A 143 -4.60 21.00 -15.03
CA VAL A 143 -3.13 20.81 -14.99
C VAL A 143 -2.64 20.17 -16.29
N VAL A 144 -3.32 19.12 -16.76
CA VAL A 144 -3.00 18.50 -18.06
C VAL A 144 -3.15 19.49 -19.22
N TRP A 145 -4.15 20.37 -19.19
CA TRP A 145 -4.29 21.42 -20.20
C TRP A 145 -3.11 22.40 -20.18
N VAL A 146 -2.64 22.79 -19.00
CA VAL A 146 -1.44 23.64 -18.85
C VAL A 146 -0.19 22.91 -19.36
N GLU A 147 -0.02 21.62 -19.06
CA GLU A 147 1.09 20.80 -19.52
C GLU A 147 1.17 20.74 -21.06
N ASP A 148 0.03 20.45 -21.71
CA ASP A 148 -0.03 20.29 -23.16
C ASP A 148 0.02 21.63 -23.93
N ASN A 149 -0.54 22.72 -23.37
CA ASN A 149 -0.65 24.01 -24.09
C ASN A 149 0.39 25.05 -23.69
N LYS A 150 0.81 25.10 -22.42
CA LYS A 150 1.81 26.07 -21.90
C LYS A 150 3.18 25.42 -21.65
N GLY A 151 3.20 24.09 -21.54
CA GLY A 151 4.40 23.28 -21.39
C GLY A 151 4.58 22.72 -19.98
N TRP A 152 5.28 21.59 -19.92
CA TRP A 152 5.58 20.81 -18.70
C TRP A 152 6.18 21.61 -17.54
N GLN A 153 6.92 22.69 -17.80
CA GLN A 153 7.49 23.51 -16.73
C GLN A 153 6.43 24.18 -15.84
N TRP A 154 5.29 24.56 -16.42
CA TRP A 154 4.18 25.15 -15.69
C TRP A 154 3.34 24.09 -14.97
N GLY A 155 3.14 22.92 -15.58
CA GLY A 155 2.45 21.79 -14.95
C GLY A 155 3.16 21.31 -13.69
N PHE A 156 4.45 20.96 -13.80
CA PHE A 156 5.24 20.57 -12.63
C PHE A 156 5.40 21.71 -11.63
N GLY A 157 5.47 22.97 -12.09
CA GLY A 157 5.49 24.14 -11.22
C GLY A 157 4.23 24.26 -10.36
N ILE A 158 3.04 24.05 -10.94
CA ILE A 158 1.77 24.05 -10.20
C ILE A 158 1.76 22.94 -9.15
N SER A 159 2.16 21.71 -9.51
CA SER A 159 2.21 20.60 -8.56
C SER A 159 3.23 20.83 -7.45
N THR A 160 4.41 21.39 -7.78
CA THR A 160 5.46 21.74 -6.81
C THR A 160 4.96 22.79 -5.82
N PHE A 161 4.24 23.81 -6.31
CA PHE A 161 3.66 24.83 -5.45
C PHE A 161 2.55 24.27 -4.56
N ALA A 162 1.71 23.36 -5.08
CA ALA A 162 0.65 22.73 -4.32
C ALA A 162 1.19 21.91 -3.14
N ILE A 163 2.21 21.06 -3.36
CA ILE A 163 2.82 20.30 -2.27
C ILE A 163 3.55 21.22 -1.28
N LEU A 164 4.24 22.25 -1.77
CA LEU A 164 4.89 23.26 -0.92
C LEU A 164 3.90 23.98 -0.01
N LEU A 165 2.70 24.27 -0.49
CA LEU A 165 1.63 24.88 0.31
C LEU A 165 1.01 23.88 1.29
N SER A 166 0.92 22.60 0.92
CA SER A 166 0.33 21.57 1.79
C SER A 166 1.13 21.34 3.08
N ILE A 167 2.47 21.45 3.02
CA ILE A 167 3.38 21.24 4.15
C ILE A 167 3.09 22.22 5.30
N PRO A 168 3.14 23.55 5.13
CA PRO A 168 2.85 24.49 6.22
C PRO A 168 1.40 24.40 6.70
N VAL A 169 0.44 24.12 5.81
CA VAL A 169 -0.96 23.88 6.20
C VAL A 169 -1.06 22.69 7.17
N PHE A 170 -0.41 21.57 6.85
CA PHE A 170 -0.37 20.41 7.72
C PHE A 170 0.39 20.71 9.04
N LEU A 171 1.54 21.36 8.96
CA LEU A 171 2.33 21.71 10.15
C LEU A 171 1.60 22.69 11.08
N SER A 172 0.75 23.57 10.56
CA SER A 172 -0.06 24.50 11.37
C SER A 172 -1.02 23.78 12.32
N GLY A 173 -1.47 22.56 11.97
CA GLY A 173 -2.32 21.73 12.80
C GLY A 173 -1.57 20.91 13.87
N SER A 174 -0.23 20.95 13.88
CA SER A 174 0.61 20.08 14.71
C SER A 174 0.28 20.11 16.21
N MET A 175 -0.11 21.27 16.75
CA MET A 175 -0.50 21.39 18.16
C MET A 175 -1.84 20.74 18.50
N PHE A 176 -2.70 20.51 17.50
CA PHE A 176 -4.03 19.92 17.67
C PHE A 176 -4.09 18.43 17.35
N TYR A 177 -3.04 17.88 16.72
CA TYR A 177 -3.03 16.49 16.28
C TYR A 177 -2.83 15.52 17.44
N ARG A 178 -3.67 14.49 17.47
CA ARG A 178 -3.46 13.29 18.27
C ARG A 178 -2.51 12.36 17.52
N ASN A 179 -1.32 12.13 18.07
CA ASN A 179 -0.36 11.20 17.51
C ASN A 179 -0.47 9.83 18.18
N LYS A 180 -0.72 8.80 17.36
CA LYS A 180 -0.68 7.41 17.79
C LYS A 180 0.77 6.95 17.99
N ILE A 181 0.99 6.18 19.04
CA ILE A 181 2.27 5.52 19.31
C ILE A 181 2.36 4.28 18.41
N PRO A 182 3.45 4.09 17.65
CA PRO A 182 3.65 2.90 16.81
C PRO A 182 3.45 1.63 17.64
N SER A 183 2.55 0.75 17.20
CA SER A 183 2.16 -0.47 17.93
C SER A 183 2.62 -1.76 17.22
N GLY A 184 3.49 -1.63 16.22
CA GLY A 184 3.95 -2.73 15.38
C GLY A 184 3.14 -2.85 14.09
N SER A 185 3.71 -3.51 13.07
CA SER A 185 3.06 -3.70 11.77
C SER A 185 2.53 -5.13 11.61
N PRO A 186 1.32 -5.34 11.08
CA PRO A 186 0.85 -6.68 10.71
C PRO A 186 1.81 -7.45 9.78
N LEU A 187 2.59 -6.73 8.96
CA LEU A 187 3.61 -7.32 8.08
C LEU A 187 4.76 -7.98 8.84
N THR A 188 5.15 -7.45 10.01
CA THR A 188 6.17 -8.12 10.84
C THR A 188 5.63 -9.44 11.39
N THR A 189 4.36 -9.49 11.79
CA THR A 189 3.71 -10.71 12.29
C THR A 189 3.61 -11.77 11.19
N ILE A 190 3.17 -11.39 9.98
CA ILE A 190 3.14 -12.29 8.83
C ILE A 190 4.53 -12.86 8.53
N SER A 191 5.55 -12.00 8.50
CA SER A 191 6.93 -12.41 8.23
C SER A 191 7.47 -13.35 9.31
N LYS A 192 7.23 -13.03 10.59
CA LYS A 192 7.60 -13.86 11.75
C LYS A 192 7.01 -15.27 11.63
N VAL A 193 5.71 -15.38 11.39
CA VAL A 193 5.01 -16.67 11.27
C VAL A 193 5.53 -17.48 10.07
N LEU A 194 5.72 -16.84 8.91
CA LEU A 194 6.24 -17.53 7.72
C LEU A 194 7.66 -18.05 7.93
N VAL A 195 8.56 -17.22 8.47
CA VAL A 195 9.95 -17.61 8.75
C VAL A 195 9.99 -18.73 9.79
N ALA A 196 9.22 -18.63 10.87
CA ALA A 196 9.14 -19.66 11.90
C ALA A 196 8.64 -21.00 11.33
N ALA A 197 7.60 -20.98 10.48
CA ALA A 197 7.09 -22.17 9.81
C ALA A 197 8.15 -22.81 8.89
N ILE A 198 8.88 -22.02 8.09
CA ILE A 198 9.91 -22.50 7.16
C ILE A 198 11.11 -23.08 7.89
N LEU A 199 11.64 -22.37 8.90
CA LEU A 199 12.79 -22.80 9.68
C LEU A 199 12.53 -24.12 10.39
N ASN A 200 11.34 -24.27 10.97
CA ASN A 200 10.94 -25.55 11.51
C ASN A 200 10.82 -26.59 10.39
N THR A 201 10.22 -26.24 9.24
CA THR A 201 10.10 -27.17 8.09
C THR A 201 11.42 -27.85 7.72
N GLY A 202 12.52 -27.08 7.67
CA GLY A 202 13.87 -27.59 7.44
C GLY A 202 14.44 -28.45 8.59
N GLY A 203 14.12 -28.14 9.85
CA GLY A 203 14.67 -28.81 11.03
C GLY A 203 14.16 -30.24 11.32
N SER A 204 13.02 -30.67 10.73
CA SER A 204 12.53 -32.05 10.96
C SER A 204 13.29 -33.11 10.16
N ARG A 205 14.09 -32.72 9.17
CA ARG A 205 14.86 -33.70 8.40
C ARG A 205 16.02 -34.31 9.21
N ASN A 206 16.50 -33.63 10.26
CA ASN A 206 17.57 -34.12 11.14
C ASN A 206 17.07 -34.84 12.41
N LEU A 207 15.78 -34.76 12.77
CA LEU A 207 15.26 -35.44 13.97
C LEU A 207 14.89 -36.93 13.77
N ARG A 208 14.80 -37.43 12.53
CA ARG A 208 14.58 -38.87 12.30
C ARG A 208 15.79 -39.74 12.68
N ASN A 209 16.98 -39.16 12.77
CA ASN A 209 18.20 -39.90 13.15
C ASN A 209 18.47 -39.89 14.67
N ALA A 210 17.77 -39.06 15.45
CA ALA A 210 17.96 -38.98 16.91
C ALA A 210 17.06 -39.95 17.71
N VAL A 211 16.12 -40.65 17.05
CA VAL A 211 15.28 -41.70 17.67
C VAL A 211 15.93 -43.09 17.56
N ALA A 212 17.09 -43.21 16.89
CA ALA A 212 17.83 -44.46 16.73
C ALA A 212 18.75 -44.83 17.91
N SER A 213 18.72 -44.09 19.03
CA SER A 213 19.49 -44.39 20.23
C SER A 213 18.59 -44.52 21.46
N MET A 214 17.74 -45.56 21.45
CA MET A 214 17.12 -46.11 22.65
C MET A 214 17.62 -47.55 22.76
N PRO A 215 18.50 -47.89 23.72
CA PRO A 215 18.93 -49.27 23.91
C PRO A 215 17.78 -50.12 24.48
N THR A 216 17.69 -51.31 23.91
CA THR A 216 16.75 -52.38 24.19
C THR A 216 17.04 -53.06 25.53
N SER A 217 16.03 -53.20 26.40
CA SER A 217 15.73 -54.38 27.25
C SER A 217 14.54 -54.00 28.14
N SER A 218 13.55 -54.80 28.51
CA SER A 218 13.14 -56.19 28.31
C SER A 218 11.81 -56.31 29.08
N SER A 219 10.75 -56.83 28.46
CA SER A 219 9.49 -57.25 29.13
C SER A 219 9.75 -58.48 30.05
N PRO A 220 8.82 -59.03 30.89
CA PRO A 220 7.35 -58.85 30.89
C PRO A 220 6.57 -58.87 32.27
N VAL A 221 5.32 -58.37 32.22
CA VAL A 221 4.05 -58.84 32.86
C VAL A 221 4.02 -59.22 34.36
N THR A 222 3.09 -58.64 35.15
CA THR A 222 1.98 -59.32 35.92
C THR A 222 1.20 -58.32 36.82
N HIS A 223 -0.13 -58.50 36.86
CA HIS A 223 -1.14 -57.90 37.77
C HIS A 223 -0.75 -57.83 39.26
N ARG A 224 -1.22 -56.81 40.00
CA ARG A 224 -2.03 -56.96 41.25
C ARG A 224 -2.53 -55.61 41.82
N GLU A 225 -3.79 -55.59 42.23
CA GLU A 225 -4.47 -54.56 43.05
C GLU A 225 -3.87 -54.43 44.47
N LYS A 226 -3.97 -53.21 45.04
CA LYS A 226 -4.61 -52.88 46.35
C LYS A 226 -3.94 -51.67 47.02
N GLY A 227 -4.77 -50.84 47.66
CA GLY A 227 -4.44 -50.28 48.97
C GLY A 227 -4.41 -48.76 49.05
N GLU A 228 -5.42 -48.22 49.72
CA GLU A 228 -5.64 -46.83 50.14
C GLU A 228 -4.51 -46.29 51.04
N VAL A 229 -4.32 -44.96 51.08
CA VAL A 229 -4.55 -44.10 52.26
C VAL A 229 -4.09 -42.65 51.99
N PHE A 230 -5.01 -41.75 52.32
CA PHE A 230 -4.95 -40.30 52.55
C PHE A 230 -3.58 -39.67 52.88
N ASN A 231 -3.30 -38.51 52.27
CA ASN A 231 -2.96 -37.30 53.04
C ASN A 231 -3.21 -36.02 52.23
N MET A 232 -3.96 -35.12 52.86
CA MET A 232 -4.39 -33.81 52.42
C MET A 232 -3.30 -32.77 52.77
N ALA A 233 -2.89 -31.95 51.80
CA ALA A 233 -2.32 -30.63 52.05
C ALA A 233 -2.61 -29.72 50.84
N GLU A 234 -3.24 -28.59 51.13
CA GLU A 234 -3.84 -27.62 50.22
C GLU A 234 -2.83 -26.73 49.46
N SER A 235 -3.38 -26.10 48.41
CA SER A 235 -2.99 -24.81 47.80
C SER A 235 -1.79 -24.86 46.84
N THR A 236 -1.90 -24.53 45.55
CA THR A 236 -2.60 -23.38 44.94
C THR A 236 -2.85 -23.68 43.45
N ASN A 237 -4.04 -23.30 42.99
CA ASN A 237 -4.41 -23.28 41.57
C ASN A 237 -3.59 -22.18 40.87
N ASP A 238 -2.76 -22.55 39.90
CA ASP A 238 -2.50 -21.71 38.75
C ASP A 238 -3.22 -22.35 37.55
N GLU A 239 -4.42 -21.83 37.29
CA GLU A 239 -5.17 -22.11 36.07
C GLU A 239 -4.37 -21.58 34.88
N GLN A 240 -3.59 -22.48 34.28
CA GLN A 240 -3.11 -22.30 32.92
C GLN A 240 -4.33 -22.48 32.00
N GLN A 241 -5.11 -21.41 31.87
CA GLN A 241 -6.26 -21.34 30.96
C GLN A 241 -5.73 -21.39 29.51
N SER A 242 -5.43 -22.59 29.05
CA SER A 242 -5.22 -22.91 27.65
C SER A 242 -6.56 -22.76 26.95
N VAL A 243 -6.80 -21.59 26.38
CA VAL A 243 -7.87 -21.44 25.39
C VAL A 243 -7.44 -22.23 24.16
N ASP A 244 -7.80 -23.51 24.14
CA ASP A 244 -7.61 -24.42 23.01
C ASP A 244 -8.52 -23.93 21.86
N PHE A 245 -7.99 -23.02 21.03
CA PHE A 245 -8.51 -22.85 19.69
C PHE A 245 -8.02 -24.04 18.86
N PRO A 246 -8.91 -24.92 18.36
CA PRO A 246 -8.49 -26.02 17.50
C PRO A 246 -7.83 -25.43 16.26
N LEU A 247 -6.53 -25.68 16.13
CA LEU A 247 -5.72 -25.15 15.04
C LEU A 247 -6.31 -25.61 13.71
N SER A 248 -6.62 -24.68 12.82
CA SER A 248 -7.31 -25.02 11.57
C SER A 248 -6.47 -26.00 10.74
N GLU A 249 -7.09 -27.06 10.22
CA GLU A 249 -6.43 -28.03 9.34
C GLU A 249 -6.04 -27.47 7.97
N SER A 250 -6.52 -26.28 7.63
CA SER A 250 -6.08 -25.57 6.43
C SER A 250 -4.68 -24.98 6.62
N LEU A 251 -3.84 -25.07 5.59
CA LEU A 251 -2.45 -24.59 5.61
C LEU A 251 -1.64 -25.15 6.81
N ARG A 252 -1.71 -26.47 7.05
CA ARG A 252 -1.06 -27.15 8.19
C ARG A 252 0.44 -26.86 8.34
N PHE A 253 1.14 -26.47 7.28
CA PHE A 253 2.55 -26.10 7.37
C PHE A 253 2.78 -24.88 8.28
N LEU A 254 1.81 -23.95 8.39
CA LEU A 254 1.89 -22.76 9.25
C LEU A 254 1.71 -23.10 10.73
N ASN A 255 1.00 -24.18 11.06
CA ASN A 255 0.88 -24.69 12.43
C ASN A 255 2.23 -24.95 13.05
N ARG A 256 3.20 -25.27 12.20
CA ARG A 256 4.57 -25.51 12.60
C ARG A 256 5.26 -24.28 13.18
N ALA A 257 4.79 -23.06 12.91
CA ALA A 257 5.34 -21.85 13.52
C ALA A 257 5.17 -21.82 15.04
N VAL A 258 4.08 -22.40 15.57
CA VAL A 258 3.82 -22.49 17.02
C VAL A 258 4.86 -23.34 17.75
N LEU A 259 5.47 -24.30 17.05
CA LEU A 259 6.47 -25.23 17.59
C LEU A 259 7.91 -24.68 17.50
N SER A 260 8.11 -23.45 17.01
CA SER A 260 9.45 -22.87 16.85
C SER A 260 10.03 -22.47 18.19
N ARG A 261 11.23 -22.96 18.47
CA ARG A 261 12.00 -22.60 19.67
C ARG A 261 12.69 -21.24 19.58
N GLY A 262 12.69 -20.60 18.41
CA GLY A 262 13.41 -19.34 18.15
C GLY A 262 12.52 -18.11 17.92
N ALA A 263 11.23 -18.31 17.68
CA ALA A 263 10.21 -17.27 17.58
C ALA A 263 8.92 -17.82 18.21
N GLU A 264 8.57 -17.32 19.39
CA GLU A 264 7.31 -17.64 20.06
C GLU A 264 6.16 -17.02 19.25
N CYS A 265 5.59 -17.80 18.33
CA CYS A 265 4.39 -17.42 17.60
C CYS A 265 3.16 -17.87 18.37
N SER A 266 2.24 -16.94 18.65
CA SER A 266 0.98 -17.31 19.30
C SER A 266 0.07 -18.05 18.32
N VAL A 267 -0.84 -18.88 18.85
CA VAL A 267 -1.86 -19.57 18.04
C VAL A 267 -2.73 -18.57 17.27
N GLN A 268 -3.04 -17.43 17.90
CA GLN A 268 -3.81 -16.36 17.28
C GLN A 268 -3.07 -15.72 16.09
N GLU A 269 -1.77 -15.40 16.24
CA GLU A 269 -0.95 -14.86 15.15
C GLU A 269 -0.94 -15.80 13.93
N VAL A 270 -0.86 -17.11 14.17
CA VAL A 270 -0.84 -18.12 13.09
C VAL A 270 -2.19 -18.20 12.38
N GLU A 271 -3.31 -18.18 13.10
CA GLU A 271 -4.64 -18.21 12.48
C GLU A 271 -4.94 -16.93 11.70
N GLU A 272 -4.56 -15.76 12.22
CA GLU A 272 -4.67 -14.48 11.49
C GLU A 272 -3.89 -14.52 10.16
N VAL A 273 -2.66 -15.05 10.17
CA VAL A 273 -1.85 -15.21 8.95
C VAL A 273 -2.48 -16.19 7.97
N LYS A 274 -3.08 -17.29 8.44
CA LYS A 274 -3.83 -18.21 7.57
C LYS A 274 -5.00 -17.50 6.89
N VAL A 275 -5.75 -16.68 7.63
CA VAL A 275 -6.86 -15.90 7.06
C VAL A 275 -6.34 -14.99 5.94
N VAL A 276 -5.25 -14.26 6.18
CA VAL A 276 -4.62 -13.40 5.16
C VAL A 276 -4.21 -14.20 3.93
N ILE A 277 -3.55 -15.36 4.09
CA ILE A 277 -3.14 -16.21 2.96
C ILE A 277 -4.34 -16.73 2.17
N LYS A 278 -5.44 -17.07 2.84
CA LYS A 278 -6.68 -17.48 2.17
C LYS A 278 -7.34 -16.35 1.39
N THR A 279 -7.08 -15.09 1.72
CA THR A 279 -7.59 -13.93 0.97
C THR A 279 -6.72 -13.61 -0.26
N LEU A 280 -5.47 -14.08 -0.33
CA LEU A 280 -4.56 -13.80 -1.46
C LEU A 280 -5.11 -14.17 -2.85
N PRO A 281 -5.84 -15.28 -3.06
CA PRO A 281 -6.43 -15.58 -4.36
C PRO A 281 -7.43 -14.52 -4.82
N VAL A 282 -8.26 -13.98 -3.90
CA VAL A 282 -9.20 -12.90 -4.21
C VAL A 282 -8.42 -11.64 -4.59
N PHE A 283 -7.36 -11.32 -3.85
CA PHE A 283 -6.46 -10.22 -4.18
C PHE A 283 -5.81 -10.43 -5.57
N ALA A 284 -5.36 -11.64 -5.90
CA ALA A 284 -4.74 -11.95 -7.19
C ALA A 284 -5.69 -11.69 -8.37
N CYS A 285 -6.99 -11.96 -8.21
CA CYS A 285 -7.98 -11.61 -9.23
C CYS A 285 -8.06 -10.09 -9.51
N THR A 286 -7.78 -9.24 -8.51
CA THR A 286 -7.80 -7.79 -8.68
C THR A 286 -6.63 -7.25 -9.52
N ILE A 287 -5.54 -8.02 -9.64
CA ILE A 287 -4.36 -7.64 -10.45
C ILE A 287 -4.76 -7.40 -11.92
N MET A 288 -5.67 -8.22 -12.44
CA MET A 288 -6.15 -8.06 -13.82
C MET A 288 -6.84 -6.70 -14.03
N ILE A 289 -7.62 -6.25 -13.05
CA ILE A 289 -8.28 -4.93 -13.10
C ILE A 289 -7.22 -3.82 -13.07
N SER A 290 -6.19 -3.94 -12.23
CA SER A 290 -5.07 -2.98 -12.22
C SER A 290 -4.33 -2.92 -13.55
N CYS A 291 -4.13 -4.07 -14.23
CA CYS A 291 -3.56 -4.11 -15.58
C CYS A 291 -4.42 -3.34 -16.58
N CYS A 292 -5.75 -3.51 -16.56
CA CYS A 292 -6.67 -2.77 -17.42
C CYS A 292 -6.61 -1.25 -17.16
N LEU A 293 -6.55 -0.83 -15.90
CA LEU A 293 -6.42 0.58 -15.54
C LEU A 293 -5.09 1.18 -16.01
N ALA A 294 -4.00 0.41 -15.97
CA ALA A 294 -2.70 0.85 -16.49
C ALA A 294 -2.72 1.11 -18.00
N GLN A 295 -3.49 0.33 -18.78
CA GLN A 295 -3.65 0.57 -20.22
C GLN A 295 -4.38 1.89 -20.50
N LEU A 296 -5.38 2.23 -19.66
CA LEU A 296 -6.15 3.47 -19.78
C LEU A 296 -5.26 4.71 -19.62
N SER A 297 -4.26 4.65 -18.72
CA SER A 297 -3.31 5.75 -18.50
C SER A 297 -2.16 5.81 -19.50
N THR A 298 -2.01 4.82 -20.40
CA THR A 298 -0.87 4.72 -21.33
C THR A 298 -1.33 4.61 -22.78
N PHE A 299 -1.64 3.42 -23.26
CA PHE A 299 -1.98 3.20 -24.67
C PHE A 299 -3.27 3.90 -25.10
N SER A 300 -4.27 4.03 -24.22
CA SER A 300 -5.48 4.81 -24.54
C SER A 300 -5.18 6.29 -24.74
N VAL A 301 -4.26 6.87 -23.96
CA VAL A 301 -3.78 8.24 -24.18
C VAL A 301 -3.07 8.36 -25.53
N HIS A 302 -2.24 7.37 -25.88
CA HIS A 302 -1.59 7.32 -27.18
C HIS A 302 -2.61 7.22 -28.33
N GLN A 303 -3.64 6.39 -28.20
CA GLN A 303 -4.72 6.30 -29.17
C GLN A 303 -5.45 7.64 -29.30
N ALA A 304 -5.82 8.27 -28.19
CA ALA A 304 -6.48 9.59 -28.21
C ALA A 304 -5.61 10.67 -28.86
N SER A 305 -4.28 10.57 -28.83
CA SER A 305 -3.39 11.51 -29.52
C SER A 305 -3.52 11.46 -31.06
N THR A 306 -4.02 10.34 -31.60
CA THR A 306 -4.30 10.16 -33.04
C THR A 306 -5.73 10.48 -33.44
N MET A 307 -6.62 10.70 -32.46
CA MET A 307 -8.04 10.98 -32.67
C MET A 307 -8.31 12.48 -32.78
N ASN A 308 -9.49 12.84 -33.27
CA ASN A 308 -9.94 14.23 -33.27
C ASN A 308 -10.34 14.66 -31.84
N THR A 309 -9.49 15.45 -31.18
CA THR A 309 -9.75 15.98 -29.83
C THR A 309 -10.28 17.42 -29.82
N LYS A 310 -10.79 17.93 -30.96
CA LYS A 310 -11.38 19.27 -31.03
C LYS A 310 -12.80 19.27 -30.47
N LEU A 311 -13.04 20.12 -29.47
CA LEU A 311 -14.35 20.44 -28.93
C LEU A 311 -14.65 21.92 -29.25
N GLY A 312 -15.34 22.15 -30.37
CA GLY A 312 -15.54 23.50 -30.91
C GLY A 312 -14.20 24.16 -31.25
N SER A 313 -13.89 25.27 -30.59
CA SER A 313 -12.62 26.00 -30.77
C SER A 313 -11.47 25.44 -29.92
N MET A 314 -11.77 24.67 -28.87
CA MET A 314 -10.76 24.17 -27.93
C MET A 314 -10.24 22.79 -28.35
N LYS A 315 -8.93 22.58 -28.25
CA LYS A 315 -8.31 21.25 -28.38
C LYS A 315 -8.13 20.64 -27.00
N VAL A 316 -8.83 19.55 -26.73
CA VAL A 316 -8.71 18.83 -25.45
C VAL A 316 -7.43 17.98 -25.48
N PRO A 317 -6.61 18.03 -24.42
CA PRO A 317 -5.46 17.14 -24.28
C PRO A 317 -5.84 15.66 -24.28
N PRO A 318 -5.16 14.80 -25.05
CA PRO A 318 -5.37 13.35 -25.00
C PRO A 318 -5.17 12.74 -23.61
N ALA A 319 -4.24 13.29 -22.82
CA ALA A 319 -3.96 12.83 -21.47
C ALA A 319 -5.10 13.13 -20.46
N SER A 320 -6.11 13.92 -20.84
CA SER A 320 -7.30 14.19 -20.03
C SER A 320 -8.34 13.07 -20.09
N LEU A 321 -8.09 11.97 -20.81
CA LEU A 321 -8.99 10.81 -20.86
C LEU A 321 -9.46 10.28 -19.49
N PRO A 322 -8.63 10.25 -18.42
CA PRO A 322 -9.07 9.82 -17.09
C PRO A 322 -10.17 10.70 -16.47
N PHE A 323 -10.56 11.82 -17.10
CA PHE A 323 -11.75 12.58 -16.73
C PHE A 323 -13.01 11.70 -16.68
N PHE A 324 -13.26 10.88 -17.70
CA PHE A 324 -14.47 10.06 -17.78
C PHE A 324 -14.63 9.06 -16.64
N PRO A 325 -13.64 8.21 -16.31
CA PRO A 325 -13.78 7.29 -15.18
C PRO A 325 -13.89 8.02 -13.83
N VAL A 326 -13.24 9.18 -13.64
CA VAL A 326 -13.38 9.95 -12.39
C VAL A 326 -14.80 10.48 -12.24
N VAL A 327 -15.37 11.08 -13.29
CA VAL A 327 -16.78 11.53 -13.29
C VAL A 327 -17.73 10.36 -13.06
N PHE A 328 -17.47 9.22 -13.73
CA PHE A 328 -18.29 8.03 -13.58
C PHE A 328 -18.29 7.51 -12.14
N ILE A 329 -17.13 7.45 -11.47
CA ILE A 329 -17.04 7.07 -10.06
C ILE A 329 -17.78 8.06 -9.16
N MET A 330 -17.64 9.37 -9.42
CA MET A 330 -18.33 10.41 -8.65
C MET A 330 -19.86 10.35 -8.76
N ILE A 331 -20.40 9.89 -9.90
CA ILE A 331 -21.84 9.70 -10.09
C ILE A 331 -22.29 8.34 -9.57
N LEU A 332 -21.55 7.27 -9.90
CA LEU A 332 -21.95 5.91 -9.59
C LEU A 332 -21.89 5.62 -8.09
N ALA A 333 -20.93 6.15 -7.34
CA ALA A 333 -20.82 5.88 -5.90
C ALA A 333 -22.06 6.39 -5.12
N PRO A 334 -22.50 7.67 -5.26
CA PRO A 334 -23.74 8.14 -4.63
C PRO A 334 -24.99 7.41 -5.13
N VAL A 335 -25.08 7.12 -6.44
CA VAL A 335 -26.21 6.37 -7.02
C VAL A 335 -26.27 4.96 -6.43
N TYR A 336 -25.14 4.30 -6.26
CA TYR A 336 -25.06 2.97 -5.68
C TYR A 336 -25.53 2.99 -4.23
N ASP A 337 -25.03 3.92 -3.43
CA ASP A 337 -25.33 4.00 -1.99
C ASP A 337 -26.76 4.48 -1.68
N HIS A 338 -27.28 5.44 -2.44
CA HIS A 338 -28.57 6.08 -2.14
C HIS A 338 -29.75 5.56 -2.97
N ILE A 339 -29.49 4.94 -4.12
CA ILE A 339 -30.56 4.46 -5.01
C ILE A 339 -30.51 2.93 -5.09
N ILE A 340 -29.38 2.36 -5.49
CA ILE A 340 -29.29 0.91 -5.77
C ILE A 340 -29.41 0.10 -4.49
N ILE A 341 -28.60 0.39 -3.46
CA ILE A 341 -28.64 -0.35 -2.19
C ILE A 341 -30.04 -0.28 -1.54
N PRO A 342 -30.69 0.89 -1.36
CA PRO A 342 -32.02 0.95 -0.76
C PRO A 342 -33.09 0.26 -1.60
N CYS A 343 -32.97 0.27 -2.93
CA CYS A 343 -33.90 -0.45 -3.81
C CYS A 343 -33.70 -1.98 -3.77
N MET A 344 -32.46 -2.46 -3.64
CA MET A 344 -32.15 -3.90 -3.58
C MET A 344 -32.35 -4.51 -2.19
N ARG A 345 -32.36 -3.69 -1.14
CA ARG A 345 -32.69 -4.12 0.23
C ARG A 345 -34.19 -4.15 0.51
N LYS A 346 -35.02 -3.69 -0.43
CA LYS A 346 -36.47 -3.86 -0.42
C LYS A 346 -36.84 -5.13 -1.17
#